data_AF-A0A6A6GAH4-F1
#
_entry.id   AF-A0A6A6GAH4-F1
#
_cell.length_a   1.000
_cell.length_b   1.000
_cell.length_c   1.000
_cell.angle_alpha   90.00
_cell.angle_beta   90.00
_cell.angle_gamma   90.00
#
_symmetry.space_group_name_H-M   'P 1'
#
loop_
_entity.id
_entity.type
_entity.pdbx_description
1 polymer ?
#
loop_
_entity_poly.entity_id
_entity_poly.type
_entity_poly.pdbx_seq_one_letter_code
_entity_poly.pdbx_strand_id
1 'polypeptide(L)'
;MQNTPEDISHAATGHKANLSNPNTSEASKEKSRQALKELGGEDAFYGKTGEGKADGNPGNVAGGLKAAINNPDDNDHKVTEAGKQAAKEKLKDVDA
;
A
#
# COMPACT_ATOMS: atom_id res chain seq x y z
N MET A 1 10.90 -1.76 18.85
CA MET A 1 10.13 -1.14 17.76
C MET A 1 9.34 -2.29 17.13
N GLN A 2 8.01 -2.27 17.17
CA GLN A 2 7.23 -3.26 16.41
C GLN A 2 7.34 -2.89 14.93
N ASN A 3 7.88 -3.79 14.10
CA ASN A 3 7.85 -3.62 12.65
C ASN A 3 6.41 -3.90 12.19
N THR A 4 5.78 -2.91 11.58
CA THR A 4 4.45 -3.10 10.99
C THR A 4 4.54 -4.00 9.74
N PRO A 5 3.44 -4.64 9.31
CA PRO A 5 3.40 -5.35 8.03
C PRO A 5 3.83 -4.46 6.86
N GLU A 6 3.48 -3.17 6.90
CA GLU A 6 3.92 -2.15 5.95
C GLU A 6 5.44 -1.98 5.96
N ASP A 7 6.07 -1.92 7.14
CA ASP A 7 7.53 -1.80 7.27
C ASP A 7 8.26 -3.01 6.67
N ILE A 8 7.73 -4.21 6.91
CA ILE A 8 8.26 -5.46 6.34
C ILE A 8 8.14 -5.43 4.80
N SER A 9 7.01 -4.96 4.28
CA SER A 9 6.77 -4.81 2.84
C SER A 9 7.70 -3.80 2.18
N HIS A 10 7.94 -2.66 2.83
CA HIS A 10 8.90 -1.67 2.36
C HIS A 10 10.32 -2.21 2.34
N ALA A 11 10.74 -2.92 3.40
CA ALA A 11 12.05 -3.56 3.45
C ALA A 11 12.21 -4.62 2.34
N ALA A 12 11.20 -5.49 2.15
CA ALA A 12 11.19 -6.47 1.08
C ALA A 12 11.27 -5.82 -0.31
N THR A 13 10.54 -4.73 -0.52
CA THR A 13 10.58 -3.97 -1.79
C THR A 13 11.97 -3.39 -2.06
N GLY A 14 12.64 -2.86 -1.04
CA GLY A 14 14.01 -2.35 -1.15
C GLY A 14 15.01 -3.43 -1.55
N HIS A 15 14.95 -4.60 -0.89
CA HIS A 15 15.81 -5.73 -1.25
C HIS A 15 15.55 -6.23 -2.67
N LYS A 16 14.28 -6.24 -3.12
CA LYS A 16 13.94 -6.60 -4.51
C LYS A 16 14.50 -5.61 -5.52
N ALA A 17 14.44 -4.30 -5.23
CA ALA A 17 15.06 -3.28 -6.08
C ALA A 17 16.58 -3.47 -6.18
N ASN A 18 17.23 -3.84 -5.07
CA ASN A 18 18.66 -4.17 -5.07
C ASN A 18 19.00 -5.38 -5.96
N LEU A 19 18.14 -6.40 -6.00
CA LEU A 19 18.32 -7.55 -6.89
C LEU A 19 18.20 -7.19 -8.37
N SER A 20 17.27 -6.29 -8.72
CA SER A 20 17.04 -5.87 -10.10
C SER A 20 18.03 -4.82 -10.60
N ASN A 21 18.76 -4.14 -9.71
CA ASN A 21 19.72 -3.13 -10.10
C ASN A 21 20.99 -3.78 -10.70
N PRO A 22 21.29 -3.54 -12.00
CA PRO A 22 22.45 -4.13 -12.68
C PRO A 22 23.79 -3.63 -12.13
N ASN A 23 23.81 -2.47 -11.48
CA ASN A 23 25.02 -1.85 -10.92
C ASN A 23 25.35 -2.35 -9.51
N THR A 24 24.59 -3.32 -8.99
CA THR A 24 24.81 -3.86 -7.65
C THR A 24 25.74 -5.07 -7.68
N SER A 25 26.63 -5.17 -6.70
CA SER A 25 27.53 -6.32 -6.58
C SER A 25 26.79 -7.63 -6.27
N GLU A 26 27.35 -8.75 -6.71
CA GLU A 26 26.77 -10.08 -6.46
C GLU A 26 26.66 -10.41 -4.97
N ALA A 27 27.64 -9.99 -4.17
CA ALA A 27 27.59 -10.14 -2.71
C ALA A 27 26.42 -9.35 -2.07
N SER A 28 26.09 -8.17 -2.59
CA SER A 28 24.94 -7.38 -2.13
C SER A 28 23.62 -8.05 -2.52
N LYS A 29 23.55 -8.57 -3.74
CA LYS A 29 22.38 -9.33 -4.22
C LYS A 29 22.15 -10.58 -3.38
N GLU A 30 23.21 -11.32 -3.04
CA GLU A 30 23.09 -12.51 -2.19
C GLU A 30 22.52 -12.19 -0.81
N LYS A 31 23.04 -11.14 -0.16
CA LYS A 31 22.49 -10.67 1.12
C LYS A 31 21.03 -10.25 1.00
N SER A 32 20.66 -9.61 -0.10
CA SER A 32 19.26 -9.20 -0.34
C SER A 32 18.33 -10.39 -0.58
N ARG A 33 18.80 -11.47 -1.22
CA ARG A 33 18.03 -12.73 -1.34
C ARG A 33 17.78 -13.36 0.03
N GLN A 34 18.80 -13.41 0.89
CA GLN A 34 18.69 -13.96 2.23
C GLN A 34 17.73 -13.13 3.10
N ALA A 35 17.91 -11.80 3.13
CA ALA A 35 17.02 -10.91 3.86
C ALA A 35 15.57 -11.00 3.38
N LEU A 36 15.32 -11.10 2.07
CA LEU A 36 13.98 -11.32 1.53
C LEU A 36 13.34 -12.61 2.08
N LYS A 37 14.11 -13.71 2.16
CA LYS A 37 13.62 -14.98 2.69
C LYS A 37 13.27 -14.86 4.18
N GLU A 38 14.08 -14.15 4.95
CA GLU A 38 13.83 -13.90 6.39
C GLU A 38 12.61 -13.02 6.63
N LEU A 39 12.34 -12.07 5.72
CA LEU A 39 11.18 -11.18 5.79
C LEU A 39 9.85 -11.85 5.38
N GLY A 40 9.88 -13.09 4.88
CA GLY A 40 8.69 -13.82 4.43
C GLY A 40 8.57 -13.99 2.91
N GLY A 41 9.61 -13.64 2.14
CA GLY A 41 9.65 -13.83 0.69
C GLY A 41 8.55 -13.07 -0.04
N GLU A 42 7.78 -13.77 -0.87
CA GLU A 42 6.63 -13.24 -1.59
C GLU A 42 5.45 -12.85 -0.67
N ASP A 43 5.37 -13.44 0.53
CA ASP A 43 4.33 -13.13 1.52
C ASP A 43 4.70 -11.89 2.37
N ALA A 44 5.95 -11.44 2.30
CA ALA A 44 6.43 -10.21 2.96
C ALA A 44 5.79 -8.93 2.40
N PHE A 45 5.18 -9.01 1.21
CA PHE A 45 4.60 -7.87 0.52
C PHE A 45 3.18 -7.60 1.02
N TYR A 46 3.07 -6.75 2.03
CA TYR A 46 1.80 -6.22 2.50
C TYR A 46 1.00 -5.57 1.36
N GLY A 47 -0.31 -5.88 1.31
CA GLY A 47 -1.24 -5.37 0.30
C GLY A 47 -1.14 -6.05 -1.07
N LYS A 48 -0.39 -7.16 -1.19
CA LYS A 48 -0.19 -7.89 -2.43
C LYS A 48 -0.91 -9.25 -2.45
N THR A 49 -2.20 -9.27 -2.09
CA THR A 49 -3.09 -10.30 -2.61
C THR A 49 -3.27 -10.03 -4.10
N GLY A 50 -2.61 -10.86 -4.91
CA GLY A 50 -2.89 -10.95 -6.34
C GLY A 50 -4.35 -11.35 -6.56
N GLU A 51 -4.82 -11.06 -7.77
CA GLU A 51 -6.23 -11.01 -8.19
C GLU A 51 -6.91 -9.70 -7.77
N GLY A 52 -7.44 -8.94 -8.71
CA GLY A 52 -8.22 -7.70 -8.50
C GLY A 52 -9.52 -7.89 -7.71
N LYS A 53 -9.47 -8.58 -6.58
CA LYS A 53 -10.46 -8.55 -5.53
C LYS A 53 -10.15 -7.36 -4.65
N ALA A 54 -11.21 -6.65 -4.31
CA ALA A 54 -11.20 -5.43 -3.52
C ALA A 54 -10.85 -5.68 -2.04
N ASP A 55 -9.83 -6.50 -1.78
CA ASP A 55 -9.18 -6.64 -0.48
C ASP A 55 -8.01 -5.65 -0.36
N GLY A 56 -8.05 -4.58 -1.19
CA GLY A 56 -7.10 -3.49 -1.15
C GLY A 56 -7.17 -2.87 0.24
N ASN A 57 -6.05 -2.94 0.96
CA ASN A 57 -5.78 -2.30 2.25
C ASN A 57 -6.96 -1.42 2.70
N PRO A 58 -7.82 -1.86 3.65
CA PRO A 58 -8.99 -1.11 4.08
C PRO A 58 -8.65 0.35 4.44
N GLY A 59 -7.42 0.60 4.91
CA GLY A 59 -6.90 1.94 5.15
C GLY A 59 -6.77 2.82 3.89
N ASN A 60 -6.46 2.25 2.73
CA ASN A 60 -6.42 2.96 1.45
C ASN A 60 -7.82 3.27 0.92
N VAL A 61 -8.77 2.34 1.06
CA VAL A 61 -10.18 2.59 0.71
C VAL A 61 -10.75 3.68 1.61
N ALA A 62 -10.61 3.52 2.94
CA ALA A 62 -11.02 4.52 3.92
C ALA A 62 -10.32 5.86 3.69
N GLY A 63 -9.02 5.85 3.37
CA GLY A 63 -8.24 7.05 3.06
C GLY A 63 -8.73 7.78 1.81
N GLY A 64 -9.01 7.04 0.73
CA GLY A 64 -9.59 7.60 -0.51
C GLY A 64 -10.98 8.18 -0.30
N LEU A 65 -11.84 7.49 0.47
CA LEU A 65 -13.16 8.00 0.84
C LEU A 65 -13.05 9.27 1.70
N LYS A 66 -12.16 9.29 2.70
CA LYS A 66 -11.87 10.50 3.52
C LYS A 66 -11.34 11.65 2.66
N ALA A 67 -10.50 11.38 1.66
CA ALA A 67 -10.00 12.38 0.72
C ALA A 67 -11.14 12.94 -0.16
N ALA A 68 -12.04 12.09 -0.64
CA ALA A 68 -13.22 12.53 -1.40
C ALA A 68 -14.14 13.42 -0.56
N ILE A 69 -14.37 13.08 0.71
CA ILE A 69 -15.21 13.85 1.64
C ILE A 69 -14.63 15.24 1.92
N ASN A 70 -13.30 15.33 2.09
CA ASN A 70 -12.59 16.58 2.40
C ASN A 70 -12.13 17.34 1.14
N ASN A 71 -12.59 16.95 -0.05
CA ASN A 71 -12.21 17.61 -1.28
C ASN A 71 -12.76 19.07 -1.31
N PRO A 72 -11.90 20.09 -1.43
CA PRO A 72 -12.31 21.50 -1.40
C PRO A 72 -13.18 21.90 -2.59
N ASP A 73 -14.14 22.81 -2.36
CA ASP A 73 -15.07 23.26 -3.39
C ASP A 73 -14.45 24.17 -4.46
N ASP A 74 -13.30 24.77 -4.15
CA ASP A 74 -12.50 25.61 -5.04
C ASP A 74 -11.52 24.80 -5.93
N ASN A 75 -11.54 23.47 -5.84
CA ASN A 75 -10.75 22.59 -6.70
C ASN A 75 -11.33 22.54 -8.14
N ASP A 76 -10.45 22.63 -9.14
CA ASP A 76 -10.80 22.45 -10.56
C ASP A 76 -11.50 21.11 -10.83
N HIS A 77 -11.13 20.07 -10.07
CA HIS A 77 -11.72 18.73 -10.11
C HIS A 77 -12.45 18.41 -8.80
N LYS A 78 -13.35 19.29 -8.37
CA LYS A 78 -14.09 19.08 -7.13
C LYS A 78 -14.96 17.83 -7.16
N VAL A 79 -15.04 17.16 -6.01
CA VAL A 79 -16.02 16.09 -5.79
C VAL A 79 -17.39 16.74 -5.57
N THR A 80 -18.42 16.25 -6.24
CA THR A 80 -19.79 16.75 -6.08
C THR A 80 -20.32 16.45 -4.68
N GLU A 81 -21.30 17.23 -4.20
CA GLU A 81 -21.93 16.98 -2.90
C GLU A 81 -22.53 15.57 -2.80
N ALA A 82 -23.15 15.08 -3.88
CA ALA A 82 -23.63 13.71 -3.97
C ALA A 82 -22.49 12.68 -3.86
N GLY A 83 -21.34 12.96 -4.49
CA GLY A 83 -20.13 12.13 -4.37
C GLY A 83 -19.56 12.12 -2.95
N LYS A 84 -19.50 13.28 -2.29
CA LYS A 84 -19.07 13.40 -0.88
C LYS A 84 -20.01 12.62 0.04
N GLN A 85 -21.33 12.70 -0.17
CA GLN A 85 -22.31 11.96 0.62
C GLN A 85 -22.20 10.45 0.43
N ALA A 86 -22.09 9.98 -0.83
CA ALA A 86 -21.87 8.57 -1.13
C ALA A 86 -20.57 8.04 -0.50
N ALA A 87 -19.51 8.87 -0.46
CA ALA A 87 -18.26 8.51 0.20
C ALA A 87 -18.42 8.39 1.73
N LYS A 88 -19.22 9.27 2.37
CA LYS A 88 -19.55 9.18 3.81
C LYS A 88 -20.32 7.90 4.14
N GLU A 89 -21.26 7.50 3.29
CA GLU A 89 -22.03 6.27 3.50
C GLU A 89 -21.12 5.04 3.42
N LYS A 90 -20.34 4.92 2.34
CA LYS A 90 -19.39 3.81 2.17
C LYS A 90 -18.32 3.75 3.26
N LEU A 91 -17.90 4.90 3.81
CA LEU A 91 -16.89 4.93 4.87
C LEU A 91 -17.40 4.30 6.17
N LYS A 92 -18.70 4.42 6.47
CA LYS A 92 -19.30 3.77 7.65
C LYS A 92 -19.23 2.25 7.56
N ASP A 93 -19.35 1.69 6.35
CA ASP A 93 -19.27 0.26 6.11
C ASP A 93 -17.82 -0.27 6.18
N VAL A 94 -16.82 0.60 6.02
CA VAL A 94 -15.40 0.25 6.06
C VAL A 94 -14.79 0.42 7.46
N ASP A 95 -15.30 1.37 8.25
CA ASP A 95 -14.87 1.61 9.65
C ASP A 95 -15.67 0.75 10.68
N ALA A 96 -16.63 -0.09 10.24
CA ALA A 96 -17.48 -0.96 11.08
C ALA A 96 -16.99 -2.42 11.14
#